data_AF-A0A5M3MDW2-F1
#
_entry.id   AF-A0A5M3MDW2-F1
#
_cell.length_a   1.000
_cell.length_b   1.000
_cell.length_c   1.000
_cell.angle_alpha   90.00
_cell.angle_beta   90.00
_cell.angle_gamma   90.00
#
_symmetry.space_group_name_H-M   'P 1'
#
loop_
_entity.id
_entity.type
_entity.pdbx_description
1 polymer ?
#
loop_
_entity_poly.entity_id
_entity_poly.type
_entity_poly.pdbx_seq_one_letter_code
_entity_poly.pdbx_strand_id
1 'polypeptide(L)'
;ECSGYFPANMKVISRQHAEVWVEGNKIYIRDVQSANGTYINGCRLSPENIESAPFELKSHDLLDFGVDIVDVDGATVLYRKVAARVVCVLSEQDLQVASLAEGMHSSPH
;
A
#
# COMPACT_ATOMS: atom_id res chain seq x y z
N GLU A 1 -11.43 -2.32 12.37
CA GLU A 1 -10.81 -1.20 11.63
C GLU A 1 -9.30 -1.34 11.73
N CYS A 2 -8.59 -1.52 10.61
CA CYS A 2 -7.14 -1.65 10.58
C CYS A 2 -6.53 -0.29 10.26
N SER A 3 -5.95 0.39 11.25
CA SER A 3 -5.27 1.68 11.05
C SER A 3 -3.76 1.48 11.07
N GLY A 4 -3.12 1.47 9.90
CA GLY A 4 -1.67 1.58 9.78
C GLY A 4 -1.23 3.03 9.93
N TYR A 5 -0.25 3.31 10.79
CA TYR A 5 0.24 4.67 11.03
C TYR A 5 1.58 4.89 10.34
N PHE A 6 1.61 5.82 9.36
CA PHE A 6 2.86 6.28 8.75
C PHE A 6 3.39 7.49 9.52
N PRO A 7 4.71 7.56 9.80
CA PRO A 7 5.28 8.68 10.53
C PRO A 7 5.13 9.97 9.72
N ALA A 8 4.86 11.09 10.41
CA ALA A 8 4.52 12.38 9.80
C ALA A 8 5.64 13.02 8.93
N ASN A 9 6.83 12.43 8.91
CA ASN A 9 7.92 12.81 8.01
C ASN A 9 7.73 12.28 6.57
N MET A 10 6.76 11.39 6.34
CA MET A 10 6.45 10.85 5.02
C MET A 10 5.52 11.80 4.25
N LYS A 11 6.09 12.90 3.74
CA LYS A 11 5.34 13.97 3.05
C LYS A 11 4.58 13.53 1.80
N VAL A 12 4.89 12.34 1.27
CA VAL A 12 4.22 11.79 0.09
C VAL A 12 2.95 11.00 0.41
N ILE A 13 2.61 10.83 1.69
CA ILE A 13 1.43 10.06 2.13
C ILE A 13 0.49 10.97 2.92
N SER A 14 -0.71 11.20 2.39
CA SER A 14 -1.81 11.85 3.12
C SER A 14 -2.14 11.12 4.43
N ARG A 15 -2.57 11.84 5.47
CA ARG A 15 -2.99 11.25 6.77
C ARG A 15 -4.13 10.23 6.60
N GLN A 16 -5.01 10.48 5.65
CA GLN A 16 -5.97 9.54 5.11
C GLN A 16 -5.61 9.37 3.64
N HIS A 17 -4.95 8.27 3.27
CA HIS A 17 -4.44 8.03 1.92
C HIS A 17 -5.29 6.99 1.20
N ALA A 18 -5.49 5.86 1.85
CA ALA A 18 -6.36 4.80 1.41
C ALA A 18 -7.09 4.21 2.60
N GLU A 19 -8.26 3.67 2.33
CA GLU A 19 -9.05 2.93 3.29
C GLU A 19 -9.09 1.47 2.85
N VAL A 20 -8.80 0.57 3.78
CA VAL A 20 -8.83 -0.88 3.55
C VAL A 20 -9.89 -1.47 4.48
N TRP A 21 -10.81 -2.24 3.93
CA TRP A 21 -11.83 -2.93 4.70
C TRP A 21 -12.05 -4.34 4.18
N VAL A 22 -12.71 -5.16 4.99
CA VAL A 22 -13.10 -6.52 4.61
C VAL A 22 -14.60 -6.52 4.42
N GLU A 23 -15.06 -7.00 3.28
CA GLU A 23 -16.49 -7.18 3.01
C GLU A 23 -16.72 -8.62 2.56
N GLY A 24 -17.43 -9.39 3.40
CA GLY A 24 -17.58 -10.83 3.22
C GLY A 24 -16.25 -11.56 3.40
N ASN A 25 -15.84 -12.33 2.37
CA ASN A 25 -14.59 -13.10 2.35
C ASN A 25 -13.55 -12.49 1.40
N LYS A 26 -13.57 -11.16 1.27
CA LYS A 26 -12.74 -10.39 0.34
C LYS A 26 -12.25 -9.11 1.01
N ILE A 27 -11.01 -8.73 0.72
CA ILE A 27 -10.41 -7.49 1.19
C ILE A 27 -10.54 -6.46 0.08
N TYR A 28 -10.95 -5.24 0.42
CA TYR A 28 -11.07 -4.13 -0.50
C TYR A 28 -10.22 -2.96 -0.03
N ILE A 29 -9.74 -2.18 -1.00
CA ILE A 29 -9.05 -0.92 -0.78
C ILE A 29 -9.63 0.16 -1.67
N ARG A 30 -9.70 1.39 -1.16
CA ARG A 30 -10.00 2.57 -1.96
C ARG A 30 -9.03 3.68 -1.63
N ASP A 31 -8.62 4.42 -2.63
CA ASP A 31 -7.92 5.67 -2.48
C ASP A 31 -8.91 6.73 -1.97
N VAL A 32 -8.59 7.40 -0.87
CA VAL A 32 -9.45 8.43 -0.26
C VAL A 32 -8.92 9.83 -0.59
N GLN A 33 -8.88 10.15 -1.89
CA GLN A 33 -8.43 11.45 -2.39
C GLN A 33 -6.96 11.74 -2.02
N SER A 34 -6.09 10.76 -2.18
CA SER A 34 -4.68 10.94 -1.86
C SER A 34 -4.00 11.92 -2.84
N ALA A 35 -3.02 12.68 -2.32
CA ALA A 35 -2.33 13.69 -3.11
C ALA A 35 -1.48 13.07 -4.24
N ASN A 36 -0.84 11.94 -3.97
CA ASN A 36 0.09 11.28 -4.89
C ASN A 36 -0.47 10.00 -5.52
N GLY A 37 -1.68 9.58 -5.14
CA GLY A 37 -2.33 8.37 -5.66
C GLY A 37 -1.88 7.08 -4.98
N THR A 38 -2.80 6.12 -4.98
CA THR A 38 -2.56 4.71 -4.66
C THR A 38 -2.42 3.90 -5.95
N TYR A 39 -1.48 2.96 -5.98
CA TYR A 39 -1.20 2.08 -7.10
C TYR A 39 -1.25 0.63 -6.68
N ILE A 40 -1.82 -0.23 -7.51
CA ILE A 40 -1.87 -1.69 -7.32
C ILE A 40 -1.26 -2.35 -8.55
N ASN A 41 -0.24 -3.17 -8.36
CA ASN A 41 0.55 -3.81 -9.41
C ASN A 41 1.04 -2.81 -10.47
N GLY A 42 1.44 -1.60 -10.03
CA GLY A 42 1.85 -0.51 -10.90
C GLY A 42 0.72 0.23 -11.63
N CYS A 43 -0.54 -0.17 -11.45
CA CYS A 43 -1.70 0.52 -11.99
C CYS A 43 -2.29 1.48 -10.97
N ARG A 44 -2.46 2.75 -11.34
CA ARG A 44 -3.08 3.76 -10.48
C ARG A 44 -4.58 3.53 -10.34
N LEU A 45 -5.12 3.62 -9.13
CA LEU A 45 -6.54 3.35 -8.86
C LEU A 45 -7.48 4.50 -9.23
N SER A 46 -7.03 5.74 -9.08
CA SER A 46 -7.81 6.94 -9.38
C SER A 46 -6.93 8.06 -9.92
N PRO A 47 -7.53 9.07 -10.57
CA PRO A 47 -6.83 10.31 -10.86
C PRO A 47 -6.46 11.04 -9.57
N GLU A 48 -5.60 12.06 -9.70
CA GLU A 48 -5.13 12.85 -8.57
C GLU A 48 -6.28 13.57 -7.87
N ASN A 49 -6.26 13.58 -6.54
CA ASN A 49 -7.29 14.21 -5.74
C ASN A 49 -8.72 13.73 -6.05
N ILE A 50 -8.87 12.46 -6.44
CA ILE A 50 -10.18 11.82 -6.67
C ILE A 50 -10.24 10.49 -5.90
N GLU A 51 -11.36 10.26 -5.22
CA GLU A 51 -11.63 8.98 -4.54
C GLU A 51 -11.72 7.85 -5.57
N SER A 52 -11.04 6.72 -5.34
CA SER A 52 -11.15 5.55 -6.22
C SER A 52 -12.38 4.72 -5.90
N ALA A 53 -12.84 3.96 -6.89
CA ALA A 53 -13.76 2.86 -6.61
C ALA A 53 -13.10 1.81 -5.68
N PRO A 54 -13.89 1.04 -4.92
CA PRO A 54 -13.40 -0.12 -4.18
C PRO A 54 -12.68 -1.09 -5.12
N PHE A 55 -11.43 -1.40 -4.79
CA PHE A 55 -10.63 -2.38 -5.51
C PHE A 55 -10.43 -3.63 -4.65
N GLU A 56 -10.71 -4.81 -5.20
CA GLU A 56 -10.50 -6.09 -4.51
C GLU A 56 -8.99 -6.37 -4.42
N LEU A 57 -8.47 -6.43 -3.19
CA LEU A 57 -7.09 -6.83 -2.90
C LEU A 57 -6.97 -8.35 -2.84
N LYS A 58 -5.88 -8.85 -3.43
CA LYS A 58 -5.49 -10.25 -3.40
C LYS A 58 -4.13 -10.40 -2.74
N SER A 59 -3.91 -11.57 -2.14
CA SER A 59 -2.58 -11.95 -1.66
C SER A 59 -1.60 -11.88 -2.83
N HIS A 60 -0.40 -11.37 -2.55
CA HIS A 60 0.67 -11.14 -3.53
C HIS A 60 0.51 -9.89 -4.41
N ASP A 61 -0.55 -9.08 -4.24
CA ASP A 61 -0.61 -7.78 -4.89
C ASP A 61 0.49 -6.85 -4.35
N LEU A 62 1.08 -6.06 -5.26
CA LEU A 62 2.00 -4.98 -4.90
C LEU A 62 1.21 -3.68 -4.78
N LEU A 63 1.19 -3.14 -3.57
CA LEU A 63 0.49 -1.91 -3.25
C LEU A 63 1.52 -0.79 -3.04
N ASP A 64 1.46 0.26 -3.85
CA ASP A 64 2.29 1.43 -3.69
C ASP A 64 1.44 2.64 -3.30
N PHE A 65 1.90 3.37 -2.28
CA PHE A 65 1.33 4.64 -1.85
C PHE A 65 2.27 5.78 -2.21
N GLY A 66 1.76 6.69 -3.02
CA GLY A 66 2.48 7.85 -3.53
C GLY A 66 3.58 7.51 -4.55
N VAL A 67 4.44 8.49 -4.79
CA VAL A 67 5.50 8.44 -5.81
C VAL A 67 6.84 8.86 -5.21
N ASP A 68 7.94 8.40 -5.80
CA ASP A 68 9.28 8.84 -5.45
C ASP A 68 9.48 10.27 -5.95
N ILE A 69 9.64 11.21 -5.02
CA ILE A 69 9.96 12.60 -5.32
C ILE A 69 11.47 12.75 -5.28
N VAL A 70 12.05 13.09 -6.43
CA VAL A 70 13.49 13.34 -6.60
C VAL A 70 13.81 14.83 -6.58
N ASP A 71 15.05 15.16 -6.23
CA ASP A 71 15.58 16.53 -6.22
C ASP A 71 15.70 17.09 -7.65
N VAL A 72 15.99 18.40 -7.77
CA VAL A 72 16.17 19.07 -9.07
C VAL A 72 17.25 18.42 -9.95
N ASP A 73 18.22 17.75 -9.33
CA ASP A 73 19.30 17.02 -10.01
C ASP A 73 18.88 15.59 -10.45
N GLY A 74 17.73 15.10 -9.99
CA GLY A 74 17.24 13.75 -10.27
C GLY A 74 18.01 12.61 -9.58
N ALA A 75 19.18 12.89 -9.01
CA ALA A 75 20.04 11.89 -8.36
C ALA A 75 19.61 11.55 -6.92
N THR A 76 18.99 12.48 -6.19
CA THR A 76 18.63 12.31 -4.78
C THR A 76 17.12 12.15 -4.62
N VAL A 77 16.66 11.04 -4.03
CA VAL A 77 15.24 10.86 -3.68
C VAL A 77 14.97 11.59 -2.37
N LEU A 78 14.19 12.68 -2.40
CA LEU A 78 13.78 13.43 -1.21
C LEU A 78 12.74 12.67 -0.40
N TYR A 79 11.77 12.08 -1.09
CA TYR A 79 10.68 11.33 -0.45
C TYR A 79 10.44 10.06 -1.23
N ARG A 80 10.55 8.92 -0.55
CA ARG A 80 10.28 7.62 -1.14
C ARG A 80 8.80 7.30 -1.08
N LYS A 81 8.29 6.67 -2.14
CA LYS A 81 6.98 5.99 -2.07
C LYS A 81 7.01 4.87 -1.03
N VAL A 82 5.84 4.45 -0.56
CA VAL A 82 5.73 3.23 0.24
C VAL A 82 5.23 2.11 -0.65
N ALA A 83 6.06 1.09 -0.83
CA ALA A 83 5.65 -0.16 -1.47
C ALA A 83 5.43 -1.22 -0.39
N ALA A 84 4.29 -1.89 -0.44
CA ALA A 84 3.92 -2.97 0.46
C ALA A 84 3.41 -4.15 -0.37
N ARG A 85 3.79 -5.36 0.02
CA ARG A 85 3.20 -6.59 -0.54
C ARG A 85 1.99 -6.96 0.29
N VAL A 86 0.86 -7.14 -0.36
CA VAL A 86 -0.40 -7.48 0.30
C VAL A 86 -0.43 -8.97 0.62
N VAL A 87 -0.78 -9.30 1.85
CA VAL A 87 -1.02 -10.68 2.30
C VAL A 87 -2.41 -10.70 2.91
N CYS A 88 -3.37 -11.29 2.20
CA CYS A 88 -4.73 -11.43 2.70
C CYS A 88 -4.79 -12.67 3.59
N VAL A 89 -5.04 -12.47 4.88
CA VAL A 89 -5.20 -13.55 5.85
C VAL A 89 -6.66 -13.55 6.32
N LEU A 90 -7.48 -14.39 5.67
CA LEU A 90 -8.92 -14.47 5.93
C LEU A 90 -9.31 -15.76 6.67
N SER A 91 -8.45 -16.79 6.62
CA SER A 91 -8.61 -18.05 7.34
C SER A 91 -7.35 -18.44 8.11
N GLU A 92 -7.46 -19.36 9.09
CA GLU A 92 -6.32 -19.92 9.83
C GLU A 92 -5.25 -20.55 8.91
N GLN A 93 -5.69 -21.11 7.77
CA GLN A 93 -4.80 -21.67 6.74
C GLN A 93 -3.94 -20.59 6.06
N ASP A 94 -4.50 -19.40 5.82
CA ASP A 94 -3.76 -18.26 5.25
C ASP A 94 -2.73 -17.71 6.25
N LEU A 95 -2.98 -17.86 7.55
CA LEU A 95 -2.10 -17.40 8.63
C LEU A 95 -0.80 -18.22 8.66
N GLN A 96 -0.90 -19.52 8.36
CA GLN A 96 0.26 -20.40 8.18
C GLN A 96 1.08 -20.03 6.94
N VAL A 97 0.43 -19.66 5.84
CA VAL A 97 1.08 -19.24 4.59
C VAL A 97 1.75 -17.87 4.74
N ALA A 98 1.11 -16.93 5.43
CA ALA A 98 1.68 -15.62 5.74
C ALA A 98 2.93 -15.74 6.64
N SER A 99 2.87 -16.56 7.68
CA SER A 99 4.00 -16.81 8.58
C SER A 99 5.21 -17.43 7.86
N LEU A 100 4.97 -18.26 6.84
CA LEU A 100 6.04 -18.81 5.99
C LEU A 100 6.70 -17.72 5.11
N ALA A 101 5.92 -16.78 4.57
CA ALA A 101 6.41 -15.70 3.71
C ALA A 101 7.25 -14.65 4.48
N GLU A 102 6.92 -14.40 5.76
CA GLU A 102 7.69 -13.53 6.66
C GLU A 102 9.09 -14.11 6.97
N GLY A 103 9.23 -15.44 6.91
CA GLY A 103 10.50 -16.15 7.13
C GLY A 103 11.57 -15.94 6.04
N MET A 104 11.22 -15.32 4.90
CA MET A 104 12.17 -15.07 3.80
C MET A 104 12.72 -13.63 3.77
N HIS A 105 12.28 -12.72 4.66
CA HIS A 105 12.86 -11.38 4.82
C HIS A 105 13.85 -11.28 5.99
N SER A 106 14.32 -12.40 6.50
CA SER A 106 15.46 -12.43 7.42
C SER A 106 16.74 -12.80 6.68
N SER A 107 17.59 -11.79 6.47
CA SER A 107 19.06 -11.83 6.31
C SER A 107 19.64 -11.70 4.88
N PRO A 108 20.89 -11.25 4.73
CA PRO A 108 21.48 -10.00 5.20
C PRO A 108 22.30 -9.30 4.08
N HIS A 109 22.61 -8.02 4.21
CA HIS A 109 23.90 -7.45 3.74
C HIS A 109 24.15 -6.08 4.36
#